data_AF-A0AB38EIU3-F1
#
_entry.id   AF-A0AB38EIU3-F1
#
_cell.length_a   1.000
_cell.length_b   1.000
_cell.length_c   1.000
_cell.angle_alpha   90.00
_cell.angle_beta   90.00
_cell.angle_gamma   90.00
#
_symmetry.space_group_name_H-M   'P 1'
#
loop_
_entity.id
_entity.type
_entity.pdbx_description
1 polymer ?
#
loop_
_entity_poly.entity_id
_entity_poly.type
_entity_poly.pdbx_seq_one_letter_code
_entity_poly.pdbx_strand_id
1 'polypeptide(L)' 'MADVTYPCYWQKKDNSGQWYWIYYASNAEAIARSSESYVARADCSHSIKIMQGSTASPIFYSE' A
#
# COMPACT_ATOMS: atom_id res chain seq x y z
N MET A 1 -4.34 -16.20 14.11
CA MET A 1 -4.02 -15.05 13.23
C MET A 1 -4.06 -15.59 11.82
N ALA A 2 -4.85 -15.01 10.92
CA ALA A 2 -4.94 -15.53 9.55
C ALA A 2 -3.54 -15.51 8.92
N ASP A 3 -3.14 -16.62 8.32
CA ASP A 3 -1.86 -16.74 7.61
C ASP A 3 -1.86 -15.72 6.48
N VAL A 4 -1.03 -14.69 6.59
CA VAL A 4 -0.96 -13.63 5.59
C VAL A 4 -0.28 -14.21 4.36
N THR A 5 -1.08 -14.47 3.32
CA THR A 5 -0.57 -14.99 2.06
C THR A 5 -0.05 -13.83 1.22
N TYR A 6 1.22 -13.91 0.81
CA TYR A 6 1.84 -12.93 -0.08
C TYR A 6 1.52 -13.25 -1.55
N PRO A 7 1.45 -12.24 -2.43
CA PRO A 7 1.61 -10.81 -2.15
C PRO A 7 0.38 -10.19 -1.47
N CYS A 8 0.61 -9.20 -0.60
CA CYS A 8 -0.48 -8.59 0.17
C CYS A 8 -0.26 -7.10 0.44
N TYR A 9 -1.37 -6.39 0.67
CA TYR A 9 -1.36 -5.04 1.23
C TYR A 9 -1.56 -5.11 2.74
N TRP A 10 -0.62 -4.55 3.49
CA TRP A 10 -0.70 -4.42 4.93
C TRP A 10 -1.04 -2.97 5.31
N GLN A 11 -2.18 -2.75 5.95
CA GLN A 11 -2.53 -1.44 6.51
C GLN A 11 -1.96 -1.31 7.92
N LYS A 12 -1.18 -0.25 8.15
CA LYS A 12 -0.60 0.09 9.46
C LYS A 12 -1.04 1.48 9.89
N LYS A 13 -0.97 1.74 11.19
CA LYS A 13 -1.23 3.05 11.78
C LYS A 13 0.08 3.60 12.34
N ASP A 14 0.40 4.83 11.99
CA ASP A 14 1.56 5.55 12.50
C ASP A 14 1.31 6.08 13.93
N ASN A 15 2.38 6.51 14.61
CA ASN A 15 2.30 7.11 15.94
C ASN A 15 1.44 8.40 15.95
N SER A 16 1.36 9.10 14.82
CA SER A 16 0.48 10.27 14.65
C SER A 16 -1.00 9.92 14.47
N GLY A 17 -1.35 8.63 14.53
CA GLY A 17 -2.72 8.15 14.39
C GLY A 17 -3.23 8.08 12.94
N GLN A 18 -2.35 8.29 11.96
CA GLN A 18 -2.68 8.20 10.54
C GLN A 18 -2.42 6.79 10.01
N TRP A 19 -3.13 6.40 8.96
CA TRP A 19 -3.06 5.12 8.30
C TRP A 19 -2.18 5.20 7.05
N TYR A 20 -1.42 4.15 6.80
CA TYR A 20 -0.66 3.97 5.57
C TYR A 20 -0.67 2.49 5.20
N TRP A 21 -0.34 2.18 3.95
CA TRP A 21 -0.22 0.80 3.49
C TRP A 21 1.20 0.48 3.03
N ILE A 22 1.58 -0.78 3.20
CA ILE A 22 2.81 -1.38 2.66
C ILE A 22 2.38 -2.55 1.78
N TYR A 23 2.92 -2.62 0.58
CA TYR A 23 2.76 -3.78 -0.28
C TYR A 23 3.96 -4.70 -0.15
N TYR A 24 3.68 -5.94 0.24
CA TYR A 24 4.66 -7.00 0.34
C TYR A 24 4.53 -7.92 -0.87
N ALA A 25 5.66 -8.14 -1.55
CA ALA A 25 5.74 -9.08 -2.67
C ALA A 25 5.78 -10.54 -2.18
N SER A 26 5.75 -11.51 -3.11
CA SER A 26 5.73 -12.95 -2.79
C SER A 26 6.94 -13.43 -1.99
N ASN A 27 8.05 -12.70 -2.04
CA ASN A 27 9.26 -12.92 -1.23
C ASN A 27 9.16 -12.33 0.19
N ALA A 28 7.98 -11.86 0.62
CA ALA A 28 7.74 -11.18 1.88
C ALA A 28 8.52 -9.87 2.08
N GLU A 29 9.09 -9.30 1.01
CA GLU A 29 9.77 -8.01 1.05
C GLU A 29 8.82 -6.86 0.72
N ALA A 30 8.99 -5.73 1.42
CA ALA A 30 8.24 -4.52 1.16
C ALA A 30 8.80 -3.83 -0.09
N ILE A 31 8.04 -3.85 -1.19
CA ILE A 31 8.47 -3.24 -2.46
C ILE A 31 7.80 -1.90 -2.75
N ALA A 32 6.68 -1.61 -2.08
CA ALA A 32 5.99 -0.33 -2.20
C ALA A 32 5.35 0.07 -0.89
N ARG A 33 5.24 1.38 -0.68
CA ARG A 33 4.64 1.99 0.51
C ARG A 33 3.89 3.24 0.07
N SER A 34 2.76 3.51 0.71
CA SER A 34 2.16 4.84 0.60
C SER A 34 3.04 5.88 1.28
N SER A 35 3.46 6.89 0.53
CA SER A 35 4.07 8.11 1.11
C SER A 35 3.01 9.00 1.78
N GLU A 36 1.74 8.79 1.46
CA GLU A 36 0.62 9.52 2.05
C GLU A 36 0.16 8.86 3.35
N SER A 37 -0.19 9.73 4.29
CA SER A 37 -0.76 9.33 5.58
C SER A 37 -2.22 9.74 5.63
N TYR A 38 -3.11 8.78 5.80
CA TYR A 38 -4.56 8.98 5.74
C TYR A 38 -5.16 9.08 7.15
N VAL A 39 -6.08 10.00 7.39
CA VAL A 39 -6.74 10.09 8.72
C VAL A 39 -7.70 8.92 8.95
N ALA A 40 -8.48 8.54 7.91
CA ALA A 40 -9.39 7.41 8.00
C ALA A 40 -8.83 6.16 7.30
N ARG A 41 -9.14 4.98 7.87
CA ARG A 41 -8.79 3.67 7.27
C ARG A 41 -9.46 3.44 5.92
N ALA A 42 -10.64 4.05 5.72
CA ALA A 42 -11.39 3.97 4.46
C ALA A 42 -10.61 4.60 3.31
N ASP A 43 -9.98 5.76 3.51
CA ASP A 43 -9.15 6.43 2.52
C ASP A 43 -7.90 5.60 2.17
N CYS A 44 -7.26 5.02 3.19
CA CYS A 44 -6.15 4.09 2.99
C CYS A 44 -6.57 2.87 2.13
N SER A 45 -7.75 2.31 2.39
CA SER A 45 -8.30 1.20 1.61
C SER A 45 -8.69 1.62 0.18
N HIS A 46 -9.11 2.87 -0.01
CA HIS A 46 -9.39 3.42 -1.34
C HIS A 46 -8.10 3.58 -2.16
N SER A 47 -7.03 4.10 -1.56
CA SER A 47 -5.69 4.19 -2.18
C SER A 47 -5.18 2.82 -2.65
N ILE A 48 -5.37 1.77 -1.84
CA ILE A 48 -5.04 0.38 -2.25
C ILE A 48 -5.82 -0.03 -3.50
N LYS A 49 -7.13 0.25 -3.56
CA LYS A 49 -7.96 -0.09 -4.73
C LYS A 49 -7.49 0.61 -6.00
N ILE A 50 -7.04 1.86 -5.89
CA ILE A 50 -6.47 2.60 -7.02
C ILE A 50 -5.20 1.90 -7.51
N MET A 51 -4.29 1.53 -6.60
CA MET A 51 -3.05 0.81 -6.97
C MET A 51 -3.32 -0.56 -7.59
N GLN A 52 -4.34 -1.28 -7.12
CA GLN A 52 -4.76 -2.54 -7.75
C GLN A 52 -5.24 -2.36 -9.20
N GLY A 53 -5.79 -1.18 -9.53
CA GLY A 53 -6.25 -0.84 -10.88
C GLY A 53 -5.23 -0.09 -11.74
N SER A 54 -4.06 0.29 -11.20
CA SER A 54 -3.10 1.17 -11.88
C SER A 54 -2.18 0.45 -12.86
N THR A 55 -2.47 -0.80 -13.23
CA THR A 55 -1.64 -1.62 -14.12
C THR A 55 -1.40 -0.98 -15.49
N ALA A 56 -2.33 -0.14 -15.97
CA ALA A 56 -2.23 0.57 -17.24
C ALA A 56 -1.65 1.99 -17.15
N SER A 57 -1.24 2.43 -15.95
CA SER A 57 -0.71 3.78 -15.76
C SER A 57 0.64 3.93 -16.49
N PRO A 58 0.85 5.03 -17.25
CA PRO A 58 2.10 5.26 -17.97
C PRO A 58 3.27 5.49 -17.01
N ILE A 59 4.45 5.00 -17.39
CA ILE A 59 5.70 5.15 -16.65
C ILE A 59 6.54 6.24 -17.32
N PHE A 60 7.02 7.20 -16.53
CA PHE A 60 7.92 8.26 -16.96
C PHE A 60 9.25 8.16 -16.19
N TYR A 61 10.37 8.50 -16.84
CA TYR A 61 11.68 8.57 -16.21
C TYR A 61 12.43 9.83 -16.67
N SER A 62 13.29 10.35 -15.80
CA SER A 62 14.20 11.47 -16.07
C SER A 62 15.58 11.12 -15.50
N GLU A 63 16.63 11.30 -16.29
CA GLU A 63 18.04 11.09 -15.91
C GLU A 63 18.64 12.33 -15.22
#